data_AF-A0A2H0XRI6-F1
#
_entry.id   AF-A0A2H0XRI6-F1
#
_cell.length_a   1.000
_cell.length_b   1.000
_cell.length_c   1.000
_cell.angle_alpha   90.00
_cell.angle_beta   90.00
_cell.angle_gamma   90.00
#
_symmetry.space_group_name_H-M   'P 1'
#
loop_
_entity.id
_entity.type
_entity.pdbx_description
1 polymer ?
#
loop_
_entity_poly.entity_id
_entity_poly.type
_entity_poly.pdbx_seq_one_letter_code
_entity_poly.pdbx_strand_id
1 'polypeptide(L)'
;MTATVPDPVTRQPSVPYLLEPIGFRTMQMAIFATEVSGMVPDKFSDLRWNPAYILREKQKTFYIDFNLESTVESSLSPLSSSLLTDSYYLAPSWYSQTSVQNMNIAPLYNLALILPLNKRIILGIVNRSVFDYGPYRNSTWWSSGGWFDEAVRSNAYAALEPQRLETDENQQIVLANQAEITLGYRLSTKTDLGFHLGHYIFHRDGNLYDSQWATYPHSSYGILNDEDMRINGQHIDLGTGILHHLNDKTTFGISAGVFLGSGKEEEVSQDTSDSFSETATNTAYYNISKYKMDSDYSYKTSGVKPYLTLTFEKNLNKNLVLRSFFSYSPKSQDVTTNYASDDTSFSDRTYDHWIATNTYAFRRCTDHSAAEFNLNGSGEKTINQWKFLTSLIYKMENDWALFGGMQISRQWSQVDFDESSDYYSNSLTEYTLYNASTYRNLDTYTKNYSYSAESDVWSLIVPIGVKAHIAKGFFALLGTEISLSLLEENSHGDLLYPDIVSQYWV
;
A
#
# COMPACT_ATOMS: atom_id res chain seq x y z
N MET A 1 -8.54 -6.94 -30.87
CA MET A 1 -9.29 -7.00 -29.60
C MET A 1 -9.88 -5.62 -29.38
N THR A 2 -11.15 -5.51 -28.98
CA THR A 2 -11.72 -4.22 -28.58
C THR A 2 -11.11 -3.84 -27.24
N ALA A 3 -10.17 -2.90 -27.24
CA ALA A 3 -9.66 -2.31 -26.02
C ALA A 3 -10.83 -1.62 -25.30
N THR A 4 -11.06 -2.01 -24.05
CA THR A 4 -12.07 -1.41 -23.18
C THR A 4 -11.43 -0.33 -22.33
N VAL A 5 -12.15 0.76 -22.15
CA VAL A 5 -11.83 1.84 -21.22
C VAL A 5 -11.58 1.21 -19.83
N PRO A 6 -10.44 1.48 -19.16
CA PRO A 6 -10.20 0.95 -17.83
C PRO A 6 -11.19 1.45 -16.79
N ASP A 7 -11.39 0.62 -15.77
CA ASP A 7 -12.28 0.97 -14.68
C ASP A 7 -11.71 2.15 -13.88
N PRO A 8 -12.59 3.01 -13.33
CA PRO A 8 -12.21 4.09 -12.45
C PRO A 8 -11.25 3.65 -11.35
N VAL A 9 -10.19 4.42 -11.10
CA VAL A 9 -9.15 4.05 -10.13
C VAL A 9 -9.18 5.02 -8.95
N THR A 10 -9.97 4.65 -7.95
CA THR A 10 -10.25 5.48 -6.77
C THR A 10 -9.27 5.26 -5.60
N ARG A 11 -8.13 4.59 -5.84
CA ARG A 11 -7.21 4.23 -4.76
C ARG A 11 -6.30 5.39 -4.33
N GLN A 12 -5.77 5.29 -3.12
CA GLN A 12 -4.78 6.22 -2.57
C GLN A 12 -3.35 5.71 -2.86
N PRO A 13 -2.31 6.58 -2.84
CA PRO A 13 -0.92 6.14 -2.90
C PRO A 13 -0.62 5.07 -1.85
N SER A 14 0.18 4.07 -2.21
CA SER A 14 0.59 2.94 -1.36
C SER A 14 1.66 3.35 -0.33
N VAL A 15 1.39 4.44 0.40
CA VAL A 15 2.20 4.93 1.52
C VAL A 15 1.65 4.34 2.83
N PRO A 16 2.38 3.41 3.48
CA PRO A 16 1.90 2.80 4.71
C PRO A 16 1.83 3.83 5.83
N TYR A 17 0.80 3.72 6.66
CA TYR A 17 0.65 4.52 7.89
C TYR A 17 0.52 6.03 7.64
N LEU A 18 0.10 6.46 6.45
CA LEU A 18 -0.09 7.88 6.14
C LEU A 18 -1.20 8.50 7.01
N LEU A 19 -0.83 9.51 7.81
CA LEU A 19 -1.66 10.11 8.86
C LEU A 19 -2.04 9.12 9.98
N GLU A 20 -1.37 7.97 10.10
CA GLU A 20 -1.66 6.95 11.10
C GLU A 20 -0.36 6.35 11.67
N PRO A 21 0.32 6.99 12.63
CA PRO A 21 1.62 6.52 13.10
C PRO A 21 1.53 5.12 13.70
N ILE A 22 2.58 4.33 13.49
CA ILE A 22 2.79 3.06 14.19
C ILE A 22 3.02 3.40 15.67
N GLY A 23 2.07 3.05 16.54
CA GLY A 23 2.22 3.33 17.96
C GLY A 23 3.42 2.59 18.55
N PHE A 24 4.30 3.28 19.28
CA PHE A 24 5.44 2.63 19.93
C PHE A 24 4.97 1.52 20.87
N ARG A 25 5.57 0.34 20.71
CA ARG A 25 5.34 -0.82 21.55
C ARG A 25 6.64 -1.45 21.93
N THR A 26 6.77 -1.73 23.22
CA THR A 26 7.80 -2.66 23.67
C THR A 26 7.41 -4.07 23.26
N MET A 27 8.36 -5.01 23.17
CA MET A 27 8.07 -6.43 22.96
C MET A 27 7.06 -6.97 23.99
N GLN A 28 7.09 -6.42 25.20
CA GLN A 28 6.11 -6.75 26.24
C GLN A 28 4.67 -6.40 25.80
N MET A 29 4.48 -5.32 25.05
CA MET A 29 3.17 -4.90 24.55
C MET A 29 2.79 -5.52 23.21
N ALA A 30 3.71 -6.20 22.53
CA ALA A 30 3.46 -6.85 21.24
C ALA A 30 2.49 -8.04 21.35
N ILE A 31 2.22 -8.57 22.55
CA ILE A 31 1.28 -9.67 22.76
C ILE A 31 -0.21 -9.28 22.60
N PHE A 32 -0.50 -7.98 22.50
CA PHE A 32 -1.85 -7.47 22.27
C PHE A 32 -1.88 -6.66 20.97
N ALA A 33 -3.02 -6.53 20.30
CA ALA A 33 -3.13 -5.73 19.09
C ALA A 33 -2.92 -4.22 19.34
N THR A 34 -2.47 -3.47 18.31
CA THR A 34 -2.14 -2.03 18.29
C THR A 34 -3.07 -1.13 19.08
N GLU A 35 -4.33 -1.45 18.98
CA GLU A 35 -5.48 -0.68 19.38
C GLU A 35 -5.60 -0.65 20.92
N VAL A 36 -5.28 -1.77 21.60
CA VAL A 36 -5.46 -1.94 23.05
C VAL A 36 -4.23 -1.56 23.89
N SER A 37 -3.23 -0.92 23.28
CA SER A 37 -1.96 -0.54 23.92
C SER A 37 -2.07 0.33 25.20
N GLY A 38 -3.20 1.01 25.43
CA GLY A 38 -3.45 1.82 26.63
C GLY A 38 -4.03 1.05 27.83
N MET A 39 -4.39 -0.22 27.66
CA MET A 39 -5.06 -1.01 28.70
C MET A 39 -4.11 -1.43 29.82
N VAL A 40 -2.85 -1.68 29.48
CA VAL A 40 -1.79 -1.97 30.44
C VAL A 40 -0.89 -0.75 30.55
N PRO A 41 -0.48 -0.33 31.76
CA PRO A 41 0.46 0.78 31.91
C PRO A 41 1.80 0.41 31.28
N ASP A 42 2.19 1.17 30.27
CA ASP A 42 3.49 1.08 29.61
C ASP A 42 4.06 2.47 29.40
N LYS A 43 5.37 2.60 29.62
CA LYS A 43 6.07 3.88 29.67
C LYS A 43 6.04 4.65 28.36
N PHE A 44 5.93 3.93 27.24
CA PHE A 44 6.00 4.50 25.90
C PHE A 44 4.65 4.44 25.21
N SER A 45 3.90 3.35 25.34
CA SER A 45 2.58 3.23 24.72
C SER A 45 1.55 4.19 25.32
N ASP A 46 1.66 4.55 26.61
CA ASP A 46 0.79 5.55 27.22
C ASP A 46 0.97 6.97 26.60
N LEU A 47 2.14 7.26 25.99
CA LEU A 47 2.43 8.54 25.36
C LEU A 47 1.54 8.81 24.15
N ARG A 48 1.11 7.75 23.44
CA ARG A 48 0.18 7.84 22.29
C ARG A 48 -1.21 8.35 22.71
N TRP A 49 -1.59 8.13 23.97
CA TRP A 49 -2.88 8.58 24.50
C TRP A 49 -2.78 10.00 25.07
N ASN A 50 -1.71 10.28 25.81
CA ASN A 50 -1.46 11.63 26.32
C ASN A 50 0.05 11.84 26.55
N PRO A 51 0.70 12.80 25.89
CA PRO A 51 2.14 13.01 26.05
C PRO A 51 2.56 13.38 27.48
N ALA A 52 1.64 13.88 28.32
CA ALA A 52 1.93 14.20 29.71
C ALA A 52 2.23 12.96 30.57
N TYR A 53 1.90 11.75 30.12
CA TYR A 53 2.24 10.50 30.80
C TYR A 53 3.75 10.33 31.02
N ILE A 54 4.59 10.95 30.19
CA ILE A 54 6.05 10.90 30.33
C ILE A 54 6.53 11.38 31.72
N LEU A 55 5.77 12.25 32.38
CA LEU A 55 6.10 12.81 33.69
C LEU A 55 5.96 11.81 34.85
N ARG A 56 5.37 10.64 34.60
CA ARG A 56 5.33 9.52 35.56
C ARG A 56 6.68 8.83 35.70
N GLU A 57 7.51 8.90 34.67
CA GLU A 57 8.82 8.25 34.66
C GLU A 57 9.82 9.01 35.51
N LYS A 58 10.37 8.34 36.52
CA LYS A 58 11.34 8.95 37.46
C LYS A 58 12.78 8.55 37.16
N GLN A 59 12.99 7.63 36.25
CA GLN A 59 14.29 7.04 35.95
C GLN A 59 14.61 7.18 34.48
N LYS A 60 15.91 7.30 34.17
CA LYS A 60 16.39 7.19 32.80
C LYS A 60 16.03 5.81 32.29
N THR A 61 15.27 5.75 31.21
CA THR A 61 14.86 4.49 30.59
C THR A 61 15.39 4.48 29.18
N PHE A 62 16.08 3.41 28.81
CA PHE A 62 16.50 3.14 27.45
C PHE A 62 15.87 1.82 27.02
N TYR A 63 15.37 1.79 25.81
CA TYR A 63 14.80 0.62 25.18
C TYR A 63 15.32 0.52 23.76
N ILE A 64 15.73 -0.68 23.37
CA ILE A 64 16.04 -1.03 22.00
C ILE A 64 15.55 -2.45 21.75
N ASP A 65 14.86 -2.64 20.63
CA ASP A 65 14.65 -3.95 20.04
C ASP A 65 15.05 -3.93 18.58
N PHE A 66 15.33 -5.13 18.08
CA PHE A 66 15.57 -5.40 16.67
C PHE A 66 14.53 -6.41 16.24
N ASN A 67 13.78 -6.08 15.19
CA ASN A 67 12.87 -7.02 14.58
C ASN A 67 13.64 -7.87 13.57
N LEU A 68 14.08 -9.04 14.02
CA LEU A 68 14.82 -10.01 13.20
C LEU A 68 13.87 -11.05 12.54
N GLU A 69 12.60 -11.08 12.94
CA GLU A 69 11.58 -11.96 12.33
C GLU A 69 11.00 -11.27 11.09
N SER A 70 11.61 -11.58 9.94
CA SER A 70 11.21 -11.13 8.62
C SER A 70 10.11 -12.02 8.02
N THR A 71 9.02 -12.30 8.75
CA THR A 71 7.84 -12.89 8.11
C THR A 71 7.04 -11.79 7.43
N VAL A 72 7.19 -11.76 6.10
CA VAL A 72 6.54 -10.87 5.15
C VAL A 72 5.02 -11.02 5.26
N GLU A 73 4.35 -10.04 5.86
CA GLU A 73 2.88 -9.93 5.80
C GLU A 73 2.43 -8.48 5.57
N SER A 74 3.08 -7.77 4.65
CA SER A 74 2.54 -6.52 4.13
C SER A 74 2.55 -6.51 2.61
N SER A 75 1.41 -6.80 2.00
CA SER A 75 1.16 -6.60 0.58
C SER A 75 0.88 -5.11 0.34
N LEU A 76 1.91 -4.34 0.00
CA LEU A 76 1.71 -3.06 -0.68
C LEU A 76 1.68 -3.34 -2.17
N SER A 77 0.47 -3.41 -2.72
CA SER A 77 0.24 -3.52 -4.15
C SER A 77 0.40 -2.13 -4.80
N PRO A 78 1.43 -1.91 -5.64
CA PRO A 78 1.47 -0.73 -6.49
C PRO A 78 0.41 -0.83 -7.59
N LEU A 79 0.25 0.25 -8.36
CA LEU A 79 -0.84 0.38 -9.32
C LEU A 79 -0.91 -0.80 -10.30
N SER A 80 0.24 -1.11 -10.88
CA SER A 80 0.36 -2.13 -11.90
C SER A 80 -0.18 -3.48 -11.48
N SER A 81 -0.02 -3.81 -10.20
CA SER A 81 -0.38 -5.12 -9.68
C SER A 81 -1.88 -5.33 -9.51
N SER A 82 -2.69 -4.27 -9.35
CA SER A 82 -4.14 -4.38 -9.14
C SER A 82 -4.95 -4.11 -10.38
N LEU A 83 -4.50 -3.21 -11.26
CA LEU A 83 -5.25 -2.88 -12.49
C LEU A 83 -5.04 -3.91 -13.59
N LEU A 84 -3.91 -4.63 -13.63
CA LEU A 84 -3.46 -5.27 -14.87
C LEU A 84 -3.48 -6.81 -14.79
N THR A 85 -4.02 -7.37 -13.69
CA THR A 85 -4.26 -8.81 -13.53
C THR A 85 -5.55 -9.30 -14.20
N ASP A 86 -6.55 -8.43 -14.36
CA ASP A 86 -7.82 -8.75 -15.04
C ASP A 86 -7.80 -8.17 -16.46
N SER A 87 -7.43 -9.00 -17.44
CA SER A 87 -6.96 -8.56 -18.76
C SER A 87 -8.07 -8.09 -19.71
N TYR A 88 -8.31 -6.77 -19.80
CA TYR A 88 -8.83 -6.06 -20.99
C TYR A 88 -8.28 -4.61 -21.17
N TYR A 89 -7.35 -4.17 -20.31
CA TYR A 89 -6.80 -2.80 -20.30
C TYR A 89 -5.53 -2.66 -21.15
N LEU A 90 -5.16 -1.43 -21.52
CA LEU A 90 -3.87 -1.12 -22.14
C LEU A 90 -2.77 -1.28 -21.07
N ALA A 91 -2.02 -2.39 -21.13
CA ALA A 91 -1.01 -2.78 -20.15
C ALA A 91 0.22 -3.36 -20.87
N PRO A 92 1.46 -3.14 -20.37
CA PRO A 92 2.63 -3.82 -20.91
C PRO A 92 2.41 -5.33 -20.92
N SER A 93 2.77 -5.99 -22.02
CA SER A 93 2.44 -7.40 -22.24
C SER A 93 3.05 -8.32 -21.16
N TRP A 94 4.22 -7.93 -20.64
CA TRP A 94 4.98 -8.64 -19.62
C TRP A 94 4.41 -8.51 -18.20
N TYR A 95 3.43 -7.63 -17.95
CA TYR A 95 2.76 -7.54 -16.64
C TYR A 95 1.94 -8.78 -16.32
N SER A 96 1.35 -9.43 -17.33
CA SER A 96 0.63 -10.71 -17.16
C SER A 96 1.52 -11.86 -16.69
N GLN A 97 2.85 -11.68 -16.80
CA GLN A 97 3.87 -12.71 -16.56
C GLN A 97 4.78 -12.39 -15.37
N THR A 98 4.54 -11.25 -14.72
CA THR A 98 5.36 -10.76 -13.61
C THR A 98 4.48 -10.19 -12.51
N SER A 99 4.99 -10.14 -11.28
CA SER A 99 4.35 -9.49 -10.14
C SER A 99 5.37 -8.63 -9.43
N VAL A 100 4.96 -7.46 -8.92
CA VAL A 100 5.82 -6.67 -8.04
C VAL A 100 6.10 -7.46 -6.77
N GLN A 101 7.38 -7.56 -6.42
CA GLN A 101 7.81 -8.24 -5.22
C GLN A 101 7.41 -7.45 -3.97
N ASN A 102 6.87 -8.16 -2.98
CA ASN A 102 6.57 -7.58 -1.67
C ASN A 102 7.84 -7.22 -0.92
N MET A 103 7.79 -6.10 -0.21
CA MET A 103 8.86 -5.60 0.65
C MET A 103 8.40 -5.55 2.09
N ASN A 104 9.31 -5.81 3.03
CA ASN A 104 9.06 -5.67 4.45
C ASN A 104 9.00 -4.19 4.84
N ILE A 105 7.84 -3.77 5.34
CA ILE A 105 7.64 -2.40 5.86
C ILE A 105 7.59 -2.33 7.38
N ALA A 106 7.87 -3.44 8.07
CA ALA A 106 7.98 -3.44 9.53
C ALA A 106 9.28 -2.73 9.95
N PRO A 107 9.28 -1.99 11.09
CA PRO A 107 10.50 -1.40 11.62
C PRO A 107 11.57 -2.45 11.90
N LEU A 108 12.77 -2.25 11.36
CA LEU A 108 13.95 -3.09 11.64
C LEU A 108 14.42 -2.95 13.09
N TYR A 109 14.27 -1.76 13.65
CA TYR A 109 14.54 -1.50 15.05
C TYR A 109 13.55 -0.50 15.63
N ASN A 110 13.33 -0.62 16.93
CA ASN A 110 12.65 0.38 17.73
C ASN A 110 13.59 0.86 18.83
N LEU A 111 13.96 2.15 18.77
CA LEU A 111 14.76 2.81 19.80
C LEU A 111 13.86 3.78 20.57
N ALA A 112 13.91 3.73 21.89
CA ALA A 112 13.26 4.73 22.72
C ALA A 112 14.08 5.09 23.96
N LEU A 113 14.00 6.37 24.33
CA LEU A 113 14.77 6.95 25.41
C LEU A 113 13.88 7.91 26.20
N ILE A 114 13.85 7.76 27.53
CA ILE A 114 13.24 8.72 28.45
C ILE A 114 14.32 9.25 29.38
N LEU A 115 14.49 10.57 29.37
CA LEU A 115 15.49 11.32 30.12
C LEU A 115 14.80 12.32 31.05
N PRO A 116 14.68 12.01 32.35
CA PRO A 116 14.36 13.02 33.35
C PRO A 116 15.52 14.01 33.46
N LEU A 117 15.36 15.20 32.87
CA LEU A 117 16.39 16.24 32.86
C LEU A 117 16.48 16.92 34.23
N ASN A 118 15.33 17.14 34.86
CA ASN A 118 15.22 17.60 36.24
C ASN A 118 13.87 17.18 36.85
N LYS A 119 13.54 17.67 38.06
CA LYS A 119 12.31 17.31 38.79
C LYS A 119 11.00 17.74 38.08
N ARG A 120 11.09 18.63 37.10
CA ARG A 120 9.95 19.18 36.34
C ARG A 120 9.96 18.84 34.87
N ILE A 121 11.11 18.63 34.25
CA ILE A 121 11.25 18.44 32.80
C ILE A 121 11.73 17.03 32.49
N ILE A 122 11.04 16.36 31.59
CA ILE A 122 11.39 15.03 31.09
C ILE A 122 11.31 15.05 29.55
N LEU A 123 12.34 14.50 28.92
CA LEU A 123 12.44 14.39 27.47
C LEU A 123 12.29 12.92 27.06
N GLY A 124 11.46 12.66 26.06
CA GLY A 124 11.27 11.37 25.41
C GLY A 124 11.71 11.47 23.96
N ILE A 125 12.45 10.48 23.49
CA ILE A 125 12.84 10.35 22.08
C ILE A 125 12.49 8.93 21.66
N VAL A 126 11.83 8.80 20.52
CA VAL A 126 11.56 7.52 19.87
C VAL A 126 12.03 7.60 18.43
N ASN A 127 12.71 6.56 17.97
CA ASN A 127 13.12 6.45 16.58
C ASN A 127 12.92 5.01 16.09
N ARG A 128 12.36 4.90 14.89
CA ARG A 128 12.13 3.66 14.17
C ARG A 128 12.60 3.83 12.75
N SER A 129 13.20 2.79 12.19
CA SER A 129 13.60 2.78 10.79
C SER A 129 13.13 1.49 10.13
N VAL A 130 12.69 1.62 8.89
CA VAL A 130 12.33 0.53 7.98
C VAL A 130 13.34 0.58 6.87
N PHE A 131 13.95 -0.57 6.56
CA PHE A 131 14.77 -0.72 5.38
C PHE A 131 14.61 -2.14 4.86
N ASP A 132 14.41 -2.24 3.55
CA ASP A 132 14.43 -3.51 2.84
C ASP A 132 14.94 -3.28 1.41
N TYR A 133 15.52 -4.31 0.80
CA TYR A 133 15.97 -4.28 -0.60
C TYR A 133 15.77 -5.64 -1.27
N GLY A 134 15.53 -5.65 -2.58
CA GLY A 134 15.35 -6.89 -3.33
C GLY A 134 15.06 -6.66 -4.81
N PRO A 135 14.73 -7.71 -5.57
CA PRO A 135 14.18 -7.56 -6.93
C PRO A 135 12.90 -6.74 -6.89
N TYR A 136 12.69 -5.89 -7.89
CA TYR A 136 11.45 -5.14 -8.05
C TYR A 136 10.32 -6.02 -8.58
N ARG A 137 10.57 -6.77 -9.66
CA ARG A 137 9.62 -7.69 -10.29
C ARG A 137 10.08 -9.14 -10.15
N ASN A 138 9.12 -10.04 -9.93
CA ASN A 138 9.32 -11.49 -9.96
C ASN A 138 8.48 -12.12 -11.08
N SER A 139 9.04 -13.10 -11.79
CA SER A 139 8.29 -13.84 -12.81
C SER A 139 7.34 -14.86 -12.19
N THR A 140 6.08 -14.88 -12.63
CA THR A 140 5.08 -15.88 -12.23
C THR A 140 5.31 -17.24 -12.91
N TRP A 141 6.11 -17.28 -13.98
CA TRP A 141 6.38 -18.48 -14.79
C TRP A 141 7.30 -19.48 -14.10
N TRP A 142 8.06 -19.05 -13.09
CA TRP A 142 9.02 -19.90 -12.38
C TRP A 142 8.42 -20.58 -11.14
N SER A 143 7.24 -20.13 -10.68
CA SER A 143 6.56 -20.67 -9.48
C SER A 143 5.45 -21.68 -9.79
N SER A 144 4.93 -21.73 -11.03
CA SER A 144 3.86 -22.65 -11.43
C SER A 144 4.41 -23.86 -12.22
N GLY A 145 4.89 -24.87 -11.49
CA GLY A 145 5.47 -26.11 -12.04
C GLY A 145 4.57 -26.95 -12.98
N GLY A 146 3.37 -26.49 -13.35
CA GLY A 146 2.48 -27.15 -14.30
C GLY A 146 2.64 -26.70 -15.77
N TRP A 147 3.07 -25.45 -16.01
CA TRP A 147 3.09 -24.86 -17.36
C TRP A 147 4.44 -25.00 -18.06
N PHE A 148 5.50 -25.32 -17.32
CA PHE A 148 6.80 -25.67 -17.89
C PHE A 148 6.68 -26.87 -18.84
N ASP A 149 5.84 -27.85 -18.49
CA ASP A 149 5.57 -29.02 -19.34
C ASP A 149 4.77 -28.65 -20.59
N GLU A 150 3.96 -27.59 -20.55
CA GLU A 150 3.10 -27.15 -21.65
C GLU A 150 3.81 -26.17 -22.60
N ALA A 151 4.68 -25.30 -22.09
CA ALA A 151 5.63 -24.49 -22.87
C ALA A 151 6.69 -25.37 -23.57
N VAL A 152 7.12 -26.45 -22.92
CA VAL A 152 8.00 -27.47 -23.54
C VAL A 152 7.24 -28.32 -24.56
N ARG A 153 5.91 -28.49 -24.45
CA ARG A 153 5.08 -29.27 -25.39
C ARG A 153 4.48 -28.46 -26.54
N SER A 154 4.28 -27.14 -26.39
CA SER A 154 3.80 -26.24 -27.45
C SER A 154 4.89 -25.83 -28.45
N ASN A 155 6.11 -26.35 -28.26
CA ASN A 155 7.32 -26.25 -29.07
C ASN A 155 7.23 -26.85 -30.50
N ALA A 156 6.06 -26.75 -31.16
CA ALA A 156 6.00 -26.77 -32.62
C ALA A 156 6.51 -25.45 -33.25
N TYR A 157 6.73 -24.41 -32.43
CA TYR A 157 7.37 -23.13 -32.79
C TYR A 157 8.78 -22.95 -32.19
N ALA A 158 9.44 -24.05 -31.81
CA ALA A 158 10.75 -24.11 -31.12
C ALA A 158 11.98 -23.69 -31.95
N ALA A 159 11.89 -22.59 -32.69
CA ALA A 159 13.04 -21.90 -33.28
C ALA A 159 13.24 -20.50 -32.68
N LEU A 160 12.51 -20.15 -31.63
CA LEU A 160 12.76 -18.96 -30.82
C LEU A 160 13.39 -19.44 -29.52
N GLU A 161 14.59 -18.95 -29.24
CA GLU A 161 15.36 -19.26 -28.05
C GLU A 161 14.55 -19.08 -26.77
N PRO A 162 14.85 -19.83 -25.69
CA PRO A 162 14.13 -19.72 -24.43
C PRO A 162 14.07 -18.27 -23.97
N GLN A 163 12.85 -17.76 -23.72
CA GLN A 163 12.59 -16.47 -23.06
C GLN A 163 13.24 -16.52 -21.67
N ARG A 164 14.51 -16.11 -21.59
CA ARG A 164 15.14 -15.76 -20.33
C ARG A 164 14.82 -14.30 -20.10
N LEU A 165 14.21 -13.99 -18.96
CA LEU A 165 14.26 -12.65 -18.41
C LEU A 165 15.74 -12.38 -18.06
N GLU A 166 16.52 -11.86 -19.01
CA GLU A 166 17.89 -11.41 -18.76
C GLU A 166 17.79 -9.98 -18.23
N THR A 167 17.44 -9.86 -16.95
CA THR A 167 17.26 -8.55 -16.30
C THR A 167 18.61 -7.87 -16.15
N ASP A 168 18.85 -6.84 -16.95
CA ASP A 168 20.02 -5.96 -16.85
C ASP A 168 20.00 -5.21 -15.51
N GLU A 169 18.83 -4.69 -15.10
CA GLU A 169 18.58 -4.11 -13.77
C GLU A 169 17.20 -4.53 -13.26
N ASN A 170 17.10 -5.03 -12.03
CA ASN A 170 15.82 -5.35 -11.39
C ASN A 170 15.98 -5.18 -9.88
N GLN A 171 15.69 -3.99 -9.38
CA GLN A 171 15.99 -3.61 -8.00
C GLN A 171 14.89 -2.73 -7.42
N GLN A 172 14.56 -2.96 -6.16
CA GLN A 172 13.78 -2.03 -5.36
C GLN A 172 14.38 -1.87 -3.97
N ILE A 173 14.11 -0.71 -3.39
CA ILE A 173 14.51 -0.32 -2.05
C ILE A 173 13.33 0.33 -1.33
N VAL A 174 13.17 0.00 -0.06
CA VAL A 174 12.24 0.70 0.85
C VAL A 174 13.06 1.35 1.95
N LEU A 175 12.74 2.60 2.25
CA LEU A 175 13.31 3.39 3.34
C LEU A 175 12.18 4.15 4.04
N ALA A 176 12.00 3.92 5.34
CA ALA A 176 11.10 4.74 6.14
C ALA A 176 11.73 5.08 7.48
N ASN A 177 11.44 6.27 7.99
CA ASN A 177 11.91 6.71 9.30
C ASN A 177 10.77 7.37 10.05
N GLN A 178 10.58 6.97 11.31
CA GLN A 178 9.67 7.60 12.24
C GLN A 178 10.49 8.13 13.41
N ALA A 179 10.46 9.44 13.61
CA ALA A 179 11.15 10.10 14.70
C ALA A 179 10.15 10.90 15.52
N GLU A 180 10.11 10.66 16.82
CA GLU A 180 9.20 11.34 17.74
C GLU A 180 9.98 11.93 18.91
N ILE A 181 9.59 13.14 19.31
CA ILE A 181 10.08 13.81 20.50
C ILE A 181 8.88 14.15 21.37
N THR A 182 8.95 13.77 22.64
CA THR A 182 7.94 14.12 23.64
C THR A 182 8.58 14.91 24.77
N LEU A 183 8.02 16.07 25.11
CA LEU A 183 8.48 16.91 26.20
C LEU A 183 7.41 16.99 27.29
N GLY A 184 7.77 16.57 28.50
CA GLY A 184 6.94 16.74 29.70
C GLY A 184 7.39 17.93 30.54
N TYR A 185 6.44 18.72 31.03
CA TYR A 185 6.65 19.77 32.02
C TYR A 185 5.66 19.69 33.19
N ARG A 186 6.17 19.50 34.41
CA ARG A 186 5.38 19.57 35.65
C ARG A 186 5.11 21.01 36.03
N LEU A 187 3.89 21.47 35.75
CA LEU A 187 3.44 22.82 36.08
C LEU A 187 3.21 23.00 37.59
N SER A 188 2.60 22.02 38.25
CA SER A 188 2.35 22.02 39.68
C SER A 188 2.41 20.61 40.27
N THR A 189 2.18 20.46 41.58
CA THR A 189 2.03 19.12 42.20
C THR A 189 0.79 18.36 41.72
N LYS A 190 -0.15 19.05 41.07
CA LYS A 190 -1.41 18.48 40.58
C LYS A 190 -1.57 18.53 39.07
N THR A 191 -0.66 19.16 38.33
CA THR A 191 -0.83 19.37 36.89
C THR A 191 0.47 19.12 36.15
N ASP A 192 0.39 18.20 35.20
CA ASP A 192 1.46 17.75 34.33
C ASP A 192 1.07 18.11 32.88
N LEU A 193 2.00 18.70 32.13
CA LEU A 193 1.83 19.08 30.72
C LEU A 193 2.73 18.21 29.84
N GLY A 194 2.27 17.89 28.64
CA GLY A 194 3.01 17.15 27.63
C GLY A 194 2.90 17.80 26.26
N PHE A 195 3.96 17.71 25.49
CA PHE A 195 4.05 18.13 24.09
C PHE A 195 4.65 17.00 23.27
N HIS A 196 4.16 16.80 22.06
CA HIS A 196 4.58 15.76 21.15
C HIS A 196 4.84 16.36 19.77
N LEU A 197 5.97 15.95 19.18
CA LEU A 197 6.33 16.24 17.79
C LEU A 197 6.81 14.92 17.16
N GLY A 198 6.04 14.40 16.22
CA GLY A 198 6.40 13.26 15.39
C GLY A 198 6.67 13.70 13.96
N HIS A 199 7.63 13.05 13.30
CA HIS A 199 7.88 13.17 11.88
C HIS A 199 8.06 11.77 11.28
N TYR A 200 7.29 11.51 10.24
CA TYR A 200 7.34 10.28 9.47
C TYR A 200 7.71 10.58 8.03
N ILE A 201 8.66 9.83 7.50
CA ILE A 201 9.04 9.85 6.09
C ILE A 201 9.03 8.41 5.60
N PHE A 202 8.47 8.20 4.41
CA PHE A 202 8.44 6.94 3.70
C PHE A 202 8.88 7.15 2.26
N HIS A 203 9.68 6.23 1.76
CA HIS A 203 10.21 6.23 0.42
C HIS A 203 10.35 4.78 -0.07
N ARG A 204 9.89 4.50 -1.29
CA ARG A 204 10.10 3.24 -1.99
C ARG A 204 10.41 3.56 -3.45
N ASP A 205 11.53 3.06 -3.93
CA ASP A 205 11.90 3.12 -5.34
C ASP A 205 12.01 1.71 -5.88
N GLY A 206 11.54 1.50 -7.11
CA GLY A 206 11.69 0.26 -7.87
C GLY A 206 12.07 0.59 -9.31
N ASN A 207 12.99 -0.17 -9.88
CA ASN A 207 13.40 -0.08 -11.28
C ASN A 207 13.51 -1.49 -11.86
N LEU A 208 12.95 -1.68 -13.05
CA LEU A 208 13.18 -2.81 -13.92
C LEU A 208 13.67 -2.30 -15.27
N TYR A 209 14.82 -2.77 -15.71
CA TYR A 209 15.30 -2.66 -17.07
C TYR A 209 15.65 -4.06 -17.58
N ASP A 210 14.89 -4.54 -18.57
CA ASP A 210 15.06 -5.85 -19.20
C ASP A 210 15.13 -5.67 -20.71
N SER A 211 16.28 -6.02 -21.28
CA SER A 211 16.57 -5.78 -22.69
C SER A 211 17.09 -7.05 -23.35
N GLN A 212 16.53 -7.39 -24.51
CA GLN A 212 16.83 -8.64 -25.20
C GLN A 212 16.96 -8.39 -26.70
N TRP A 213 18.07 -8.83 -27.28
CA TRP A 213 18.35 -8.59 -28.70
C TRP A 213 19.06 -9.81 -29.29
N ALA A 214 18.61 -10.25 -30.45
CA ALA A 214 19.35 -11.23 -31.23
C ALA A 214 19.25 -10.95 -32.72
N THR A 215 20.29 -11.34 -33.44
CA THR A 215 20.36 -11.24 -34.90
C THR A 215 20.88 -12.56 -35.47
N TYR A 216 20.12 -13.11 -36.40
CA TYR A 216 20.38 -14.34 -37.14
C TYR A 216 20.39 -14.03 -38.64
N PRO A 217 20.91 -14.94 -39.49
CA PRO A 217 20.95 -14.71 -40.94
C PRO A 217 19.60 -14.40 -41.59
N HIS A 218 18.49 -14.87 -41.00
CA HIS A 218 17.14 -14.72 -41.54
C HIS A 218 16.12 -14.21 -40.51
N SER A 219 16.57 -13.68 -39.38
CA SER A 219 15.68 -13.09 -38.38
C SER A 219 16.43 -12.18 -37.42
N SER A 220 15.71 -11.26 -36.81
CA SER A 220 16.18 -10.48 -35.68
C SER A 220 15.02 -10.17 -34.76
N TYR A 221 15.31 -10.00 -33.48
CA TYR A 221 14.35 -9.44 -32.54
C TYR A 221 15.06 -8.50 -31.57
N GLY A 222 14.31 -7.53 -31.07
CA GLY A 222 14.70 -6.60 -30.02
C GLY A 222 13.50 -6.37 -29.11
N ILE A 223 13.69 -6.54 -27.81
CA ILE A 223 12.68 -6.28 -26.78
C ILE A 223 13.33 -5.37 -25.75
N LEU A 224 12.61 -4.35 -25.32
CA LEU A 224 13.00 -3.51 -24.20
C LEU A 224 11.77 -3.26 -23.34
N ASN A 225 11.87 -3.74 -22.11
CA ASN A 225 10.90 -3.58 -21.05
C ASN A 225 11.54 -2.71 -19.98
N ASP A 226 10.87 -1.61 -19.62
CA ASP A 226 11.34 -0.67 -18.61
C ASP A 226 10.20 -0.36 -17.65
N GLU A 227 10.49 -0.20 -16.37
CA GLU A 227 9.54 0.26 -15.38
C GLU A 227 10.23 0.94 -14.20
N ASP A 228 9.89 2.20 -13.99
CA ASP A 228 10.35 3.04 -12.89
C ASP A 228 9.17 3.35 -11.96
N MET A 229 9.30 3.01 -10.67
CA MET A 229 8.29 3.29 -9.64
C MET A 229 8.90 4.09 -8.50
N ARG A 230 8.21 5.14 -8.08
CA ARG A 230 8.58 6.00 -6.94
C ARG A 230 7.40 6.29 -6.06
N ILE A 231 7.46 5.86 -4.80
CA ILE A 231 6.46 6.13 -3.77
C ILE A 231 7.12 6.97 -2.68
N ASN A 232 6.53 8.13 -2.40
CA ASN A 232 7.00 9.07 -1.41
C ASN A 232 5.86 9.46 -0.49
N GLY A 233 6.12 9.54 0.81
CA GLY A 233 5.14 10.02 1.75
C GLY A 233 5.77 10.62 2.98
N GLN A 234 5.09 11.59 3.57
CA GLN A 234 5.52 12.18 4.82
C GLN A 234 4.32 12.68 5.63
N HIS A 235 4.47 12.68 6.95
CA HIS A 235 3.55 13.40 7.81
C HIS A 235 4.22 13.88 9.09
N ILE A 236 3.66 14.93 9.66
CA ILE A 236 4.04 15.49 10.97
C ILE A 236 2.88 15.26 11.93
N ASP A 237 3.19 14.80 13.14
CA ASP A 237 2.27 14.75 14.29
C ASP A 237 2.61 15.88 15.26
N LEU A 238 1.64 16.74 15.54
CA LEU A 238 1.75 17.76 16.58
C LEU A 238 0.70 17.50 17.65
N GLY A 239 1.15 17.32 18.89
CA GLY A 239 0.26 17.00 20.00
C GLY A 239 0.58 17.77 21.27
N THR A 240 -0.44 18.01 22.08
CA THR A 240 -0.29 18.48 23.46
C THR A 240 -1.27 17.75 24.37
N GLY A 241 -0.93 17.65 25.65
CA GLY A 241 -1.80 17.03 26.64
C GLY A 241 -1.57 17.53 28.04
N ILE A 242 -2.59 17.34 28.86
CA ILE A 242 -2.62 17.73 30.26
C ILE A 242 -3.08 16.52 31.07
N LEU A 243 -2.42 16.29 32.21
CA LEU A 243 -2.89 15.40 33.27
C LEU A 243 -3.09 16.22 34.54
N HIS A 244 -4.30 16.12 35.11
CA HIS A 244 -4.66 16.74 36.38
C HIS A 244 -4.92 15.69 37.46
N HIS A 245 -4.13 15.73 38.53
CA HIS A 245 -4.24 14.87 39.69
C HIS A 245 -5.14 15.53 40.73
N LEU A 246 -6.41 15.13 40.76
CA LEU A 246 -7.38 15.65 41.72
C LEU A 246 -6.94 15.33 43.17
N ASN A 247 -6.45 14.09 43.36
CA ASN A 247 -5.87 13.55 44.59
C ASN A 247 -4.94 12.36 44.24
N ASP A 248 -4.36 11.71 45.26
CA ASP A 248 -3.43 10.58 45.09
C ASP A 248 -4.04 9.33 44.41
N LYS A 249 -5.37 9.30 44.25
CA LYS A 249 -6.11 8.18 43.67
C LYS A 249 -6.71 8.47 42.31
N THR A 250 -6.99 9.72 41.98
CA THR A 250 -7.78 10.09 40.80
C THR A 250 -7.02 11.05 39.89
N THR A 251 -6.90 10.68 38.62
CA THR A 251 -6.28 11.50 37.57
C THR A 251 -7.25 11.65 36.39
N PHE A 252 -7.35 12.86 35.86
CA PHE A 252 -8.03 13.16 34.60
C PHE A 252 -7.03 13.68 33.60
N GLY A 253 -7.27 13.46 32.32
CA GLY A 253 -6.45 14.02 31.26
C GLY A 253 -7.22 14.35 30.01
N ILE A 254 -6.66 15.28 29.27
CA ILE A 254 -7.09 15.64 27.93
C ILE A 254 -5.84 15.79 27.07
N SER A 255 -5.86 15.26 25.86
CA SER A 255 -4.83 15.52 24.85
C SER A 255 -5.50 15.82 23.51
N ALA A 256 -4.87 16.68 22.73
CA ALA A 256 -5.34 17.00 21.40
C ALA A 256 -4.14 17.27 20.49
N GLY A 257 -4.33 17.02 19.20
CA GLY A 257 -3.27 17.20 18.22
C GLY A 257 -3.78 17.06 16.80
N VAL A 258 -2.84 17.06 15.86
CA VAL A 258 -3.12 17.00 14.44
C VAL A 258 -1.99 16.30 13.69
N PHE A 259 -2.37 15.42 12.77
CA PHE A 259 -1.50 14.91 11.72
C PHE A 259 -1.69 15.73 10.45
N LEU A 260 -0.58 16.16 9.85
CA LEU A 260 -0.55 16.85 8.56
C LEU A 260 0.40 16.08 7.65
N GLY A 261 -0.04 15.71 6.45
CA GLY A 261 0.79 14.84 5.62
C GLY A 261 0.32 14.74 4.19
N SER A 262 1.24 14.28 3.36
CA SER A 262 1.01 14.05 1.94
C SER A 262 1.73 12.79 1.47
N GLY A 263 1.20 12.21 0.40
CA GLY A 263 1.74 11.04 -0.26
C GLY A 263 1.69 11.22 -1.77
N LYS A 264 2.63 10.59 -2.45
CA LYS A 264 2.75 10.58 -3.90
C LYS A 264 3.23 9.20 -4.34
N GLU A 265 2.63 8.68 -5.39
CA GLU A 265 3.09 7.47 -6.08
C GLU A 265 3.15 7.80 -7.56
N GLU A 266 4.26 7.48 -8.20
CA GLU A 266 4.47 7.58 -9.64
C GLU A 266 5.01 6.26 -10.15
N GLU A 267 4.52 5.84 -11.30
CA GLU A 267 4.97 4.62 -11.97
C GLU A 267 4.92 4.87 -13.48
N VAL A 268 6.05 4.69 -14.14
CA VAL A 268 6.17 4.80 -15.59
C VAL A 268 6.65 3.47 -16.11
N SER A 269 6.04 2.98 -17.18
CA SER A 269 6.44 1.72 -17.79
C SER A 269 6.51 1.83 -19.31
N GLN A 270 7.35 0.99 -19.88
CA GLN A 270 7.55 0.87 -21.32
C GLN A 270 7.62 -0.62 -21.70
N ASP A 271 6.99 -0.96 -22.81
CA ASP A 271 7.14 -2.23 -23.51
C ASP A 271 7.36 -1.94 -24.97
N THR A 272 8.54 -2.28 -25.46
CA THR A 272 8.84 -2.20 -26.87
C THR A 272 9.29 -3.55 -27.38
N SER A 273 8.73 -3.98 -28.50
CA SER A 273 9.25 -5.13 -29.22
C SER A 273 9.32 -4.85 -30.72
N ASP A 274 10.42 -5.25 -31.33
CA ASP A 274 10.65 -5.23 -32.77
C ASP A 274 11.10 -6.64 -33.17
N SER A 275 10.53 -7.18 -34.23
CA SER A 275 10.94 -8.45 -34.78
C SER A 275 10.87 -8.42 -36.29
N PHE A 276 11.85 -9.08 -36.89
CA PHE A 276 11.95 -9.33 -38.31
C PHE A 276 12.28 -10.79 -38.52
N SER A 277 11.64 -11.43 -39.49
CA SER A 277 12.02 -12.77 -39.93
C SER A 277 11.71 -12.95 -41.40
N GLU A 278 12.52 -13.76 -42.08
CA GLU A 278 12.31 -14.20 -43.46
C GLU A 278 12.63 -15.69 -43.60
N THR A 279 12.17 -16.32 -44.69
CA THR A 279 12.54 -17.72 -44.96
C THR A 279 13.90 -17.80 -45.63
N ALA A 280 14.76 -18.72 -45.17
CA ALA A 280 16.09 -18.95 -45.74
C ALA A 280 16.07 -19.27 -47.25
N THR A 281 14.96 -19.83 -47.73
CA THR A 281 14.78 -20.23 -49.13
C THR A 281 14.14 -19.15 -50.00
N ASN A 282 13.49 -18.14 -49.41
CA ASN A 282 12.75 -17.13 -50.16
C ASN A 282 12.50 -15.86 -49.32
N THR A 283 13.17 -14.77 -49.67
CA THR A 283 13.03 -13.46 -49.02
C THR A 283 11.67 -12.80 -49.29
N ALA A 284 10.87 -13.33 -50.23
CA ALA A 284 9.49 -12.90 -50.42
C ALA A 284 8.55 -13.38 -49.31
N TYR A 285 8.98 -14.34 -48.46
CA TYR A 285 8.30 -14.67 -47.22
C TYR A 285 8.98 -13.96 -46.07
N TYR A 286 8.39 -12.87 -45.60
CA TYR A 286 8.87 -12.12 -44.45
C TYR A 286 7.74 -11.75 -43.48
N ASN A 287 8.14 -11.40 -42.27
CA ASN A 287 7.29 -10.87 -41.21
C ASN A 287 8.08 -9.79 -40.45
N ILE A 288 7.54 -8.58 -40.40
CA ILE A 288 8.00 -7.47 -39.57
C ILE A 288 6.90 -7.22 -38.54
N SER A 289 7.25 -7.07 -37.28
CA SER A 289 6.33 -6.66 -36.22
C SER A 289 7.02 -5.66 -35.31
N LYS A 290 6.37 -4.53 -35.04
CA LYS A 290 6.79 -3.53 -34.08
C LYS A 290 5.65 -3.26 -33.12
N TYR A 291 5.98 -3.11 -31.85
CA TYR A 291 5.08 -2.78 -30.78
C TYR A 291 5.78 -1.78 -29.87
N LYS A 292 5.06 -0.75 -29.45
CA LYS A 292 5.50 0.18 -28.43
C LYS A 292 4.30 0.55 -27.58
N MET A 293 4.45 0.38 -26.30
CA MET A 293 3.52 0.88 -25.31
C MET A 293 4.27 1.65 -24.24
N ASP A 294 3.83 2.87 -23.93
CA ASP A 294 4.24 3.57 -22.73
C ASP A 294 3.03 3.77 -21.80
N SER A 295 3.28 3.82 -20.50
CA SER A 295 2.28 4.20 -19.51
C SER A 295 2.87 5.11 -18.46
N ASP A 296 2.09 6.08 -18.00
CA ASP A 296 2.44 7.01 -16.93
C ASP A 296 1.29 7.09 -15.93
N TYR A 297 1.60 6.76 -14.69
CA TYR A 297 0.67 6.72 -13.59
C TYR A 297 1.13 7.65 -12.48
N SER A 298 0.21 8.45 -11.94
CA SER A 298 0.49 9.25 -10.75
C SER A 298 -0.70 9.38 -9.81
N TYR A 299 -0.43 9.24 -8.52
CA TYR A 299 -1.37 9.40 -7.43
C TYR A 299 -0.79 10.41 -6.44
N LYS A 300 -1.61 11.37 -6.01
CA LYS A 300 -1.26 12.34 -4.98
C LYS A 300 -2.35 12.38 -3.93
N THR A 301 -1.93 12.49 -2.68
CA THR A 301 -2.86 12.76 -1.59
C THR A 301 -2.26 13.77 -0.63
N SER A 302 -3.12 14.60 -0.05
CA SER A 302 -2.78 15.52 1.03
C SER A 302 -3.93 15.48 2.02
N GLY A 303 -3.64 15.55 3.31
CA GLY A 303 -4.72 15.58 4.28
C GLY A 303 -4.33 15.90 5.69
N VAL A 304 -5.37 15.95 6.50
CA VAL A 304 -5.33 16.39 7.88
C VAL A 304 -6.15 15.42 8.73
N LYS A 305 -5.60 15.04 9.88
CA LYS A 305 -6.30 14.20 10.87
C LYS A 305 -6.11 14.80 12.26
N PRO A 306 -7.01 15.65 12.76
CA PRO A 306 -6.99 16.03 14.16
C PRO A 306 -7.34 14.83 15.06
N TYR A 307 -6.95 14.91 16.32
CA TYR A 307 -7.37 13.96 17.34
C TYR A 307 -7.61 14.64 18.68
N LEU A 308 -8.49 14.03 19.46
CA LEU A 308 -8.80 14.37 20.85
C LEU A 308 -8.83 13.07 21.66
N THR A 309 -8.14 13.05 22.79
CA THR A 309 -8.23 11.95 23.76
C THR A 309 -8.59 12.47 25.14
N LEU A 310 -9.53 11.78 25.78
CA LEU A 310 -9.88 11.95 27.19
C LEU A 310 -9.36 10.77 27.98
N THR A 311 -8.85 11.06 29.17
CA THR A 311 -8.20 10.08 30.05
C THR A 311 -8.83 10.16 31.43
N PHE A 312 -9.09 9.00 32.02
CA PHE A 312 -9.53 8.87 33.40
C PHE A 312 -8.83 7.69 34.06
N GLU A 313 -8.25 7.91 35.24
CA GLU A 313 -7.67 6.85 36.04
C GLU A 313 -8.07 6.99 37.50
N LYS A 314 -8.40 5.86 38.14
CA LYS A 314 -8.77 5.80 39.54
C LYS A 314 -8.23 4.55 40.23
N ASN A 315 -7.46 4.77 41.29
CA ASN A 315 -7.12 3.73 42.26
C ASN A 315 -8.35 3.45 43.14
N LEU A 316 -9.06 2.36 42.87
CA LEU A 316 -10.24 1.95 43.63
C LEU A 316 -9.84 1.46 45.03
N ASN A 317 -8.72 0.74 45.12
CA ASN A 317 -8.05 0.39 46.36
C ASN A 317 -6.53 0.26 46.12
N LYS A 318 -5.75 -0.23 47.11
CA LYS A 318 -4.29 -0.37 46.99
C LYS A 318 -3.85 -1.30 45.86
N ASN A 319 -4.70 -2.26 45.51
CA ASN A 319 -4.41 -3.35 44.60
C ASN A 319 -5.21 -3.22 43.29
N LEU A 320 -6.14 -2.27 43.17
CA LEU A 320 -7.08 -2.23 42.05
C LEU A 320 -7.12 -0.85 41.41
N VAL A 321 -6.79 -0.81 40.12
CA VAL A 321 -6.73 0.42 39.30
C VAL A 321 -7.71 0.30 38.15
N LEU A 322 -8.57 1.30 37.99
CA LEU A 322 -9.41 1.51 36.81
C LEU A 322 -8.73 2.54 35.90
N ARG A 323 -8.62 2.26 34.61
CA ARG A 323 -8.19 3.22 33.58
C ARG A 323 -9.21 3.24 32.45
N SER A 324 -9.55 4.42 31.97
CA SER A 324 -10.47 4.61 30.85
C SER A 324 -9.98 5.71 29.92
N PHE A 325 -10.14 5.47 28.63
CA PHE A 325 -9.71 6.35 27.56
C PHE A 325 -10.82 6.48 26.53
N PHE A 326 -11.05 7.70 26.04
CA PHE A 326 -11.89 7.95 24.88
C PHE A 326 -11.04 8.70 23.87
N SER A 327 -11.05 8.28 22.61
CA SER A 327 -10.33 8.97 21.54
C SER A 327 -11.26 9.18 20.36
N TYR A 328 -11.20 10.37 19.78
CA TYR A 328 -11.92 10.77 18.58
C TYR A 328 -10.92 11.36 17.59
N SER A 329 -10.96 10.93 16.33
CA SER A 329 -10.03 11.39 15.31
C SER A 329 -10.67 11.38 13.92
N PRO A 330 -11.25 12.51 13.48
CA PRO A 330 -11.68 12.63 12.10
C PRO A 330 -10.46 12.82 11.19
N LYS A 331 -10.56 12.41 9.94
CA LYS A 331 -9.53 12.47 8.90
C LYS A 331 -10.20 12.92 7.60
N SER A 332 -9.59 13.88 6.94
CA SER A 332 -9.98 14.31 5.59
C SER A 332 -8.73 14.30 4.72
N GLN A 333 -8.85 13.74 3.52
CA GLN A 333 -7.78 13.60 2.55
C GLN A 333 -8.28 13.89 1.16
N ASP A 334 -7.61 14.80 0.47
CA ASP A 334 -7.78 15.00 -0.95
C ASP A 334 -7.01 13.90 -1.68
N VAL A 335 -7.56 13.42 -2.78
CA VAL A 335 -6.95 12.42 -3.65
C VAL A 335 -7.00 12.95 -5.07
N THR A 336 -5.87 12.86 -5.78
CA THR A 336 -5.76 13.18 -7.20
C THR A 336 -5.07 12.04 -7.91
N THR A 337 -5.63 11.62 -9.04
CA THR A 337 -5.15 10.50 -9.82
C THR A 337 -4.99 10.92 -11.28
N ASN A 338 -3.96 10.40 -11.92
CA ASN A 338 -3.76 10.52 -13.35
C ASN A 338 -3.23 9.17 -13.86
N TYR A 339 -3.81 8.69 -14.94
CA TYR A 339 -3.39 7.50 -15.66
C TYR A 339 -3.36 7.86 -17.14
N ALA A 340 -2.23 7.66 -17.79
CA ALA A 340 -2.08 7.80 -19.22
C ALA A 340 -1.40 6.57 -19.79
N SER A 341 -1.83 6.13 -20.96
CA SER A 341 -1.17 5.04 -21.70
C SER A 341 -1.31 5.26 -23.20
N ASP A 342 -0.26 5.01 -23.94
CA ASP A 342 -0.26 4.92 -25.40
C ASP A 342 0.21 3.53 -25.84
N ASP A 343 -0.47 2.94 -26.81
CA ASP A 343 -0.10 1.66 -27.42
C ASP A 343 -0.11 1.85 -28.94
N THR A 344 1.00 1.53 -29.57
CA THR A 344 1.14 1.49 -31.02
C THR A 344 1.66 0.13 -31.46
N SER A 345 0.98 -0.46 -32.43
CA SER A 345 1.43 -1.68 -33.09
C SER A 345 1.51 -1.49 -34.61
N PHE A 346 2.47 -2.18 -35.21
CA PHE A 346 2.64 -2.26 -36.64
C PHE A 346 3.07 -3.69 -36.99
N SER A 347 2.44 -4.29 -37.99
CA SER A 347 2.95 -5.52 -38.59
C SER A 347 2.89 -5.46 -40.11
N ASP A 348 3.85 -6.11 -40.75
CA ASP A 348 3.88 -6.29 -42.20
C ASP A 348 4.39 -7.69 -42.53
N ARG A 349 3.52 -8.53 -43.08
CA ARG A 349 3.82 -9.93 -43.34
C ARG A 349 3.27 -10.43 -44.65
N THR A 350 3.91 -11.46 -45.17
CA THR A 350 3.47 -12.21 -46.35
C THR A 350 3.11 -13.64 -45.97
N TYR A 351 2.02 -14.17 -46.51
CA TYR A 351 1.60 -15.56 -46.28
C TYR A 351 0.92 -16.17 -47.52
N ASP A 352 0.80 -17.50 -47.52
CA ASP A 352 0.11 -18.23 -48.59
C ASP A 352 -1.40 -18.02 -48.52
N HIS A 353 -1.97 -17.48 -49.59
CA HIS A 353 -3.42 -17.40 -49.77
C HIS A 353 -3.87 -18.44 -50.80
N TRP A 354 -4.51 -19.49 -50.33
CA TRP A 354 -5.09 -20.53 -51.18
C TRP A 354 -6.32 -19.99 -51.91
N ILE A 355 -6.20 -19.83 -53.23
CA ILE A 355 -7.28 -19.42 -54.15
C ILE A 355 -8.14 -20.64 -54.53
N ALA A 356 -7.51 -21.82 -54.64
CA ALA A 356 -8.16 -23.11 -54.86
C ALA A 356 -7.28 -24.25 -54.28
N THR A 357 -7.79 -25.48 -54.23
CA THR A 357 -7.14 -26.65 -53.58
C THR A 357 -5.68 -26.89 -54.01
N ASN A 358 -5.30 -26.49 -55.22
CA ASN A 358 -3.95 -26.64 -55.77
C ASN A 358 -3.33 -25.31 -56.27
N THR A 359 -3.95 -24.16 -55.95
CA THR A 359 -3.50 -22.85 -56.45
C THR A 359 -3.43 -21.89 -55.28
N TYR A 360 -2.23 -21.41 -54.97
CA TYR A 360 -2.00 -20.37 -53.97
C TYR A 360 -1.40 -19.13 -54.64
N ALA A 361 -1.63 -17.97 -54.03
CA ALA A 361 -0.97 -16.72 -54.37
C ALA A 361 -0.36 -16.09 -53.11
N PHE A 362 0.66 -15.28 -53.31
CA PHE A 362 1.26 -14.49 -52.24
C PHE A 362 0.32 -13.35 -51.85
N ARG A 363 0.02 -13.23 -50.55
CA ARG A 363 -0.73 -12.10 -50.02
C ARG A 363 0.10 -11.38 -48.99
N ARG A 364 0.09 -10.05 -49.05
CA ARG A 364 0.68 -9.17 -48.05
C ARG A 364 -0.42 -8.65 -47.13
N CYS A 365 -0.11 -8.58 -45.84
CA CYS A 365 -0.97 -8.02 -44.80
C CYS A 365 -0.15 -7.00 -44.04
N THR A 366 -0.61 -5.75 -44.06
CA THR A 366 -0.03 -4.68 -43.26
C THR A 366 -1.09 -4.25 -42.26
N ASP A 367 -0.75 -4.34 -40.97
CA ASP A 367 -1.63 -3.96 -39.86
C ASP A 367 -0.98 -2.82 -39.08
N HIS A 368 -1.79 -1.86 -38.67
CA HIS A 368 -1.40 -0.78 -37.77
C HIS A 368 -2.52 -0.54 -36.76
N SER A 369 -2.18 -0.44 -35.49
CA SER A 369 -3.10 0.03 -34.46
C SER A 369 -2.44 1.09 -33.60
N ALA A 370 -3.25 2.03 -33.13
CA ALA A 370 -2.88 2.98 -32.11
C ALA A 370 -4.05 3.12 -31.14
N ALA A 371 -3.77 3.08 -29.84
CA ALA A 371 -4.72 3.36 -28.79
C ALA A 371 -4.08 4.32 -27.80
N GLU A 372 -4.82 5.34 -27.37
CA GLU A 372 -4.40 6.26 -26.33
C GLU A 372 -5.52 6.36 -25.31
N PHE A 373 -5.14 6.41 -24.05
CA PHE A 373 -6.07 6.54 -22.96
C PHE A 373 -5.53 7.50 -21.91
N ASN A 374 -6.41 8.35 -21.40
CA ASN A 374 -6.13 9.25 -20.31
C ASN A 374 -7.30 9.27 -19.32
N LEU A 375 -7.01 9.13 -18.03
CA LEU A 375 -7.95 9.24 -16.93
C LEU A 375 -7.41 10.22 -15.91
N ASN A 376 -8.18 11.27 -15.63
CA ASN A 376 -7.86 12.22 -14.59
C ASN A 376 -8.97 12.18 -13.54
N GLY A 377 -8.57 11.98 -12.29
CA GLY A 377 -9.47 11.85 -11.16
C GLY A 377 -9.13 12.82 -10.04
N SER A 378 -10.16 13.27 -9.35
CA SER A 378 -10.02 14.00 -8.10
C SER A 378 -11.17 13.70 -7.16
N GLY A 379 -10.89 13.67 -5.87
CA GLY A 379 -11.93 13.46 -4.88
C GLY A 379 -11.43 13.63 -3.46
N GLU A 380 -12.30 13.29 -2.53
CA GLU A 380 -12.08 13.43 -1.09
C GLU A 380 -12.41 12.13 -0.37
N LYS A 381 -11.55 11.76 0.58
CA LYS A 381 -11.81 10.68 1.54
C LYS A 381 -11.95 11.26 2.92
N THR A 382 -13.12 11.06 3.51
CA THR A 382 -13.41 11.41 4.90
C THR A 382 -13.52 10.15 5.75
N ILE A 383 -12.85 10.12 6.89
CA ILE A 383 -12.93 9.03 7.87
C ILE A 383 -13.20 9.63 9.25
N ASN A 384 -14.26 9.19 9.91
CA ASN A 384 -14.57 9.55 11.30
C ASN A 384 -14.42 8.32 12.18
N GLN A 385 -13.44 8.34 13.09
CA GLN A 385 -13.22 7.25 14.04
C GLN A 385 -13.34 7.73 15.48
N TRP A 386 -13.96 6.89 16.31
CA TRP A 386 -13.87 7.00 17.76
C TRP A 386 -13.61 5.65 18.38
N LYS A 387 -12.94 5.66 19.53
CA LYS A 387 -12.74 4.47 20.37
C LYS A 387 -12.88 4.82 21.83
N PHE A 388 -13.54 3.94 22.56
CA PHE A 388 -13.65 3.95 24.01
C PHE A 388 -13.03 2.69 24.56
N LEU A 389 -12.17 2.85 25.56
CA LEU A 389 -11.39 1.79 26.14
C LEU A 389 -11.45 1.90 27.65
N THR A 390 -11.67 0.79 28.34
CA THR A 390 -11.69 0.74 29.80
C THR A 390 -11.04 -0.55 30.27
N SER A 391 -10.26 -0.46 31.34
CA SER A 391 -9.47 -1.58 31.87
C SER A 391 -9.42 -1.54 33.39
N LEU A 392 -9.40 -2.74 33.97
CA LEU A 392 -9.25 -2.99 35.38
C LEU A 392 -7.97 -3.79 35.60
N ILE A 393 -7.10 -3.28 36.46
CA ILE A 393 -5.78 -3.86 36.75
C ILE A 393 -5.72 -4.19 38.23
N TYR A 394 -5.61 -5.48 38.55
CA TYR A 394 -5.42 -5.98 39.89
C TYR A 394 -3.94 -6.33 40.12
N LYS A 395 -3.28 -5.54 40.97
CA LYS A 395 -1.90 -5.72 41.42
C LYS A 395 -1.88 -6.57 42.69
N MET A 396 -1.17 -7.68 42.65
CA MET A 396 -0.96 -8.57 43.79
C MET A 396 0.41 -8.29 44.44
N GLU A 397 0.67 -8.95 45.57
CA GLU A 397 2.00 -8.94 46.18
C GLU A 397 3.05 -9.56 45.23
N ASN A 398 4.32 -9.12 45.35
CA ASN A 398 5.45 -9.55 44.50
C ASN A 398 5.34 -9.16 43.01
N ASP A 399 4.78 -8.00 42.68
CA ASP A 399 4.71 -7.47 41.30
C ASP A 399 3.90 -8.32 40.31
N TRP A 400 3.06 -9.23 40.80
CA TRP A 400 2.05 -9.91 39.98
C TRP A 400 0.93 -8.93 39.61
N ALA A 401 0.42 -9.01 38.39
CA ALA A 401 -0.73 -8.24 37.96
C ALA A 401 -1.66 -9.06 37.08
N LEU A 402 -2.95 -9.04 37.38
CA LEU A 402 -4.01 -9.52 36.49
C LEU A 402 -4.73 -8.31 35.91
N PHE A 403 -4.98 -8.30 34.62
CA PHE A 403 -5.64 -7.19 33.96
C PHE A 403 -6.63 -7.70 32.91
N GLY A 404 -7.69 -6.93 32.74
CA GLY A 404 -8.70 -7.18 31.72
C GLY A 404 -9.49 -5.93 31.45
N GLY A 405 -10.13 -5.87 30.29
CA GLY A 405 -10.99 -4.74 29.96
C GLY A 405 -11.72 -4.92 28.66
N MET A 406 -12.18 -3.79 28.11
CA MET A 406 -12.96 -3.73 26.89
C MET A 406 -12.60 -2.49 26.11
N GLN A 407 -12.49 -2.64 24.79
CA GLN A 407 -12.45 -1.55 23.83
C GLN A 407 -13.63 -1.69 22.87
N ILE A 408 -14.36 -0.60 22.66
CA ILE A 408 -15.37 -0.47 21.61
C ILE A 408 -14.91 0.66 20.69
N SER A 409 -14.97 0.46 19.39
CA SER A 409 -14.66 1.48 18.40
C SER A 409 -15.62 1.46 17.23
N ARG A 410 -15.76 2.62 16.60
CA ARG A 410 -16.46 2.79 15.33
C ARG A 410 -15.57 3.55 14.37
N GLN A 411 -15.53 3.12 13.12
CA GLN A 411 -14.92 3.84 12.01
C GLN A 411 -15.94 3.95 10.88
N TRP A 412 -16.36 5.18 10.59
CA TRP A 412 -17.14 5.49 9.41
C TRP A 412 -16.22 6.12 8.37
N SER A 413 -16.35 5.73 7.11
CA SER A 413 -15.65 6.38 6.00
C SER A 413 -16.56 6.62 4.81
N GLN A 414 -16.30 7.73 4.14
CA GLN A 414 -16.91 8.12 2.88
C GLN A 414 -15.79 8.48 1.90
N VAL A 415 -15.91 7.99 0.67
CA VAL A 415 -15.05 8.35 -0.46
C VAL A 415 -15.97 8.91 -1.53
N ASP A 416 -15.77 10.18 -1.88
CA ASP A 416 -16.41 10.80 -3.03
C ASP A 416 -15.34 11.08 -4.08
N PHE A 417 -15.55 10.61 -5.29
CA PHE A 417 -14.54 10.66 -6.34
C PHE A 417 -15.15 10.95 -7.70
N ASP A 418 -14.60 11.95 -8.39
CA ASP A 418 -14.99 12.33 -9.75
C ASP A 418 -13.84 12.06 -10.71
N GLU A 419 -14.14 11.44 -11.85
CA GLU A 419 -13.16 11.13 -12.89
C GLU A 419 -13.64 11.57 -14.27
N SER A 420 -12.69 12.02 -15.09
CA SER A 420 -12.89 12.25 -16.52
C SER A 420 -11.96 11.35 -17.32
N SER A 421 -12.51 10.66 -18.31
CA SER A 421 -11.76 9.82 -19.23
C SER A 421 -11.85 10.35 -20.66
N ASP A 422 -10.69 10.40 -21.31
CA ASP A 422 -10.55 10.57 -22.75
C ASP A 422 -9.93 9.31 -23.34
N TYR A 423 -10.61 8.72 -24.33
CA TYR A 423 -10.14 7.52 -25.01
C TYR A 423 -10.12 7.71 -26.53
N TYR A 424 -9.03 7.24 -27.12
CA TYR A 424 -8.79 7.23 -28.55
C TYR A 424 -8.37 5.84 -29.00
N SER A 425 -8.99 5.35 -30.09
CA SER A 425 -8.53 4.12 -30.74
C SER A 425 -8.67 4.23 -32.25
N ASN A 426 -7.64 3.75 -32.94
CA ASN A 426 -7.62 3.62 -34.38
C ASN A 426 -6.95 2.30 -34.74
N SER A 427 -7.58 1.52 -35.61
CA SER A 427 -6.98 0.31 -36.16
C SER A 427 -7.21 0.24 -37.66
N LEU A 428 -6.17 -0.19 -38.37
CA LEU A 428 -6.11 -0.27 -39.81
C LEU A 428 -5.46 -1.58 -40.20
N THR A 429 -6.18 -2.41 -40.94
CA THR A 429 -5.68 -3.66 -41.51
C THR A 429 -5.85 -3.62 -43.02
N GLU A 430 -4.75 -3.71 -43.75
CA GLU A 430 -4.71 -3.72 -45.21
C GLU A 430 -4.23 -5.07 -45.73
N TYR A 431 -5.12 -5.78 -46.44
CA TYR A 431 -4.78 -7.00 -47.14
C TYR A 431 -4.68 -6.76 -48.64
N THR A 432 -3.48 -6.74 -49.19
CA THR A 432 -3.27 -6.52 -50.63
C THR A 432 -2.92 -7.81 -51.38
N LEU A 433 -3.67 -8.11 -52.45
CA LEU A 433 -3.09 -8.04 -53.80
C LEU A 433 -3.35 -6.58 -54.21
N TYR A 434 -2.31 -5.78 -54.40
CA TYR A 434 -2.38 -4.30 -54.31
C TYR A 434 -3.66 -3.64 -54.87
N ASN A 435 -4.49 -3.03 -54.00
CA ASN A 435 -5.54 -2.04 -54.32
C ASN A 435 -5.97 -1.25 -53.06
N ALA A 436 -6.10 0.07 -53.22
CA ALA A 436 -6.27 1.07 -52.16
C ALA A 436 -7.74 1.41 -51.89
N SER A 437 -8.32 0.79 -50.86
CA SER A 437 -9.49 1.34 -50.16
C SER A 437 -9.60 0.70 -48.79
N THR A 438 -8.93 1.30 -47.82
CA THR A 438 -8.94 0.89 -46.42
C THR A 438 -9.96 1.70 -45.61
N TYR A 439 -10.73 0.99 -44.80
CA TYR A 439 -11.62 1.57 -43.81
C TYR A 439 -10.78 2.19 -42.69
N ARG A 440 -11.12 3.43 -42.31
CA ARG A 440 -10.55 4.16 -41.18
C ARG A 440 -11.67 4.38 -40.18
N ASN A 441 -11.68 3.64 -39.09
CA ASN A 441 -12.56 3.95 -37.96
C ASN A 441 -11.75 4.79 -36.98
N LEU A 442 -12.18 6.05 -36.83
CA LEU A 442 -11.66 6.97 -35.84
C LEU A 442 -12.80 7.15 -34.83
N ASP A 443 -12.68 6.49 -33.68
CA ASP A 443 -13.66 6.62 -32.61
C ASP A 443 -12.99 7.36 -31.44
N THR A 444 -13.55 8.52 -31.08
CA THR A 444 -13.14 9.33 -29.93
C THR A 444 -14.30 9.45 -28.97
N TYR A 445 -14.08 9.16 -27.69
CA TYR A 445 -15.11 9.27 -26.64
C TYR A 445 -14.55 10.04 -25.45
N THR A 446 -15.31 11.03 -24.97
CA THR A 446 -15.10 11.70 -23.69
C THR A 446 -16.27 11.37 -22.78
N LYS A 447 -16.00 10.92 -21.56
CA LYS A 447 -17.06 10.60 -20.58
C LYS A 447 -16.59 10.93 -19.17
N ASN A 448 -17.52 11.49 -18.38
CA ASN A 448 -17.30 11.87 -16.99
C ASN A 448 -18.06 10.90 -16.07
N TYR A 449 -17.50 10.62 -14.91
CA TYR A 449 -18.02 9.69 -13.91
C TYR A 449 -17.95 10.29 -12.52
N SER A 450 -18.88 9.87 -11.67
CA SER A 450 -18.85 10.14 -10.24
C SER A 450 -19.16 8.87 -9.46
N TYR A 451 -18.43 8.68 -8.37
CA TYR A 451 -18.53 7.53 -7.48
C TYR A 451 -18.55 7.98 -6.03
N SER A 452 -19.45 7.41 -5.24
CA SER A 452 -19.49 7.57 -3.80
C SER A 452 -19.61 6.22 -3.11
N ALA A 453 -18.74 5.98 -2.12
CA ALA A 453 -18.81 4.80 -1.27
C ALA A 453 -18.79 5.19 0.20
N GLU A 454 -19.66 4.53 0.97
CA GLU A 454 -19.76 4.66 2.41
C GLU A 454 -19.54 3.30 3.07
N SER A 455 -18.77 3.29 4.16
CA SER A 455 -18.55 2.09 4.98
C SER A 455 -18.60 2.43 6.47
N ASP A 456 -19.21 1.58 7.28
CA ASP A 456 -19.21 1.68 8.75
C ASP A 456 -18.70 0.38 9.37
N VAL A 457 -17.68 0.50 10.24
CA VAL A 457 -17.06 -0.61 10.94
C VAL A 457 -17.21 -0.43 12.43
N TRP A 458 -17.80 -1.42 13.09
CA TRP A 458 -17.87 -1.52 14.54
C TRP A 458 -16.96 -2.63 15.03
N SER A 459 -16.12 -2.34 16.02
CA SER A 459 -15.21 -3.33 16.61
C SER A 459 -15.32 -3.38 18.12
N LEU A 460 -15.31 -4.59 18.66
CA LEU A 460 -15.23 -4.90 20.10
C LEU A 460 -13.98 -5.75 20.34
N ILE A 461 -13.10 -5.31 21.24
CA ILE A 461 -11.92 -6.06 21.64
C ILE A 461 -11.91 -6.22 23.17
N VAL A 462 -11.74 -7.46 23.64
CA VAL A 462 -11.68 -7.81 25.06
C VAL A 462 -10.35 -8.48 25.35
N PRO A 463 -9.30 -7.72 25.73
CA PRO A 463 -8.03 -8.30 26.12
C PRO A 463 -8.03 -8.66 27.61
N ILE A 464 -7.37 -9.78 27.90
CA ILE A 464 -7.20 -10.33 29.24
C ILE A 464 -5.76 -10.82 29.35
N GLY A 465 -5.12 -10.57 30.48
CA GLY A 465 -3.77 -11.05 30.69
C GLY A 465 -3.31 -11.07 32.14
N VAL A 466 -2.16 -11.72 32.33
CA VAL A 466 -1.49 -11.90 33.60
C VAL A 466 0.00 -11.62 33.42
N LYS A 467 0.54 -10.75 34.27
CA LYS A 467 1.96 -10.55 34.51
C LYS A 467 2.35 -11.30 35.78
N ALA A 468 3.19 -12.32 35.65
CA ALA A 468 3.70 -13.11 36.76
C ALA A 468 5.18 -12.78 37.02
N HIS A 469 5.52 -12.46 38.26
CA HIS A 469 6.91 -12.32 38.68
C HIS A 469 7.54 -13.71 38.88
N ILE A 470 8.61 -13.99 38.15
CA ILE A 470 9.35 -15.26 38.25
C ILE A 470 10.52 -15.11 39.22
N ALA A 471 11.36 -14.09 38.97
CA ALA A 471 12.54 -13.78 39.77
C ALA A 471 12.86 -12.29 39.63
N LYS A 472 13.78 -11.78 40.45
CA LYS A 472 14.17 -10.36 40.42
C LYS A 472 14.64 -9.96 39.01
N GLY A 473 13.88 -9.09 38.36
CA GLY A 473 14.15 -8.62 36.99
C GLY A 473 13.59 -9.50 35.87
N PHE A 474 12.94 -10.61 36.19
CA PHE A 474 12.35 -11.55 35.23
C PHE A 474 10.85 -11.72 35.47
N PHE A 475 10.07 -11.44 34.42
CA PHE A 475 8.61 -11.52 34.43
C PHE A 475 8.14 -12.36 33.24
N ALA A 476 7.14 -13.21 33.46
CA ALA A 476 6.33 -13.76 32.38
C ALA A 476 5.11 -12.87 32.18
N LEU A 477 4.78 -12.59 30.93
CA LEU A 477 3.53 -11.95 30.55
C LEU A 477 2.77 -12.89 29.61
N LEU A 478 1.54 -13.22 29.99
CA LEU A 478 0.63 -14.02 29.19
C LEU A 478 -0.61 -13.18 28.93
N GLY A 479 -1.08 -13.15 27.69
CA GLY A 479 -2.24 -12.37 27.29
C GLY A 479 -2.91 -12.99 26.08
N THR A 480 -4.20 -12.73 25.97
CA THR A 480 -4.99 -13.03 24.78
C THR A 480 -6.03 -11.94 24.62
N GLU A 481 -6.60 -11.84 23.43
CA GLU A 481 -7.73 -10.98 23.16
C GLU A 481 -8.81 -11.72 22.37
N ILE A 482 -10.05 -11.28 22.56
CA ILE A 482 -11.19 -11.68 21.74
C ILE A 482 -11.59 -10.45 20.95
N SER A 483 -11.63 -10.57 19.63
CA SER A 483 -12.04 -9.51 18.70
C SER A 483 -13.31 -9.90 17.96
N LEU A 484 -14.19 -8.91 17.78
CA LEU A 484 -15.38 -9.01 16.94
C LEU A 484 -15.46 -7.72 16.12
N SER A 485 -15.69 -7.86 14.81
CA SER A 485 -15.91 -6.73 13.90
C SER A 485 -17.15 -6.94 13.06
N LEU A 486 -17.91 -5.87 12.85
CA LEU A 486 -19.08 -5.80 11.98
C LEU A 486 -18.82 -4.71 10.93
N LEU A 487 -18.98 -5.04 9.66
CA LEU A 487 -18.77 -4.16 8.52
C LEU A 487 -20.07 -4.02 7.75
N GLU A 488 -20.47 -2.78 7.48
CA GLU A 488 -21.55 -2.43 6.57
C GLU A 488 -20.97 -1.53 5.47
N GLU A 489 -21.24 -1.86 4.20
CA GLU A 489 -20.76 -1.10 3.04
C GLU A 489 -21.92 -0.83 2.08
N ASN A 490 -21.98 0.40 1.58
CA ASN A 490 -22.93 0.83 0.55
C ASN A 490 -22.18 1.69 -0.47
N SER A 491 -22.35 1.39 -1.76
CA SER A 491 -21.71 2.13 -2.85
C SER A 491 -22.73 2.53 -3.91
N HIS A 492 -22.61 3.76 -4.43
CA HIS A 492 -23.47 4.29 -5.48
C HIS A 492 -22.65 5.14 -6.45
N GLY A 493 -22.88 5.02 -7.75
CA GLY A 493 -22.18 5.83 -8.74
C GLY A 493 -22.52 5.44 -10.17
N ASP A 494 -22.28 6.36 -11.09
CA ASP A 494 -22.36 6.11 -12.53
C ASP A 494 -21.04 5.46 -12.96
N LEU A 495 -20.84 4.19 -12.63
CA LEU A 495 -19.65 3.45 -13.02
C LEU A 495 -19.66 3.16 -14.53
N LEU A 496 -18.47 3.09 -15.13
CA LEU A 496 -18.28 2.76 -16.54
C LEU A 496 -18.96 1.43 -16.90
N TYR A 497 -18.90 0.45 -15.99
CA TYR A 497 -19.68 -0.78 -15.96
C TYR A 497 -20.06 -1.09 -14.51
N PRO A 498 -21.30 -1.48 -14.19
CA PRO A 498 -21.60 -2.01 -12.87
C PRO A 498 -20.78 -3.29 -12.67
N ASP A 499 -20.14 -3.45 -11.51
CA ASP A 499 -19.60 -4.74 -11.08
C ASP A 499 -20.65 -5.83 -11.33
N ILE A 500 -20.33 -6.78 -12.20
CA ILE A 500 -21.05 -8.05 -12.20
C ILE A 500 -20.55 -8.77 -10.96
N VAL A 501 -21.20 -8.51 -9.82
CA VAL A 501 -21.07 -9.30 -8.61
C VAL A 501 -21.54 -10.72 -8.96
N SER A 502 -20.60 -11.56 -9.38
CA SER A 502 -20.81 -13.00 -9.37
C SER A 502 -20.81 -13.42 -7.90
N GLN A 503 -22.01 -13.59 -7.35
CA GLN A 503 -22.20 -14.13 -6.01
C GLN A 503 -21.51 -15.49 -5.92
N TYR A 504 -20.36 -15.56 -5.24
CA TYR A 504 -19.92 -16.79 -4.62
C TYR A 504 -20.58 -16.87 -3.25
N TRP A 505 -21.52 -17.80 -3.11
CA TRP A 505 -21.94 -18.28 -1.81
C TRP A 505 -20.72 -18.95 -1.15
N VAL A 506 -20.29 -18.40 -0.01
CA VAL A 506 -19.38 -19.09 0.93
C VAL A 506 -20.22 -19.79 1.98
#